data_AF-A0A0I9RLZ1-F1
#
_entry.id   AF-A0A0I9RLZ1-F1
#
_cell.length_a   1.000
_cell.length_b   1.000
_cell.length_c   1.000
_cell.angle_alpha   90.00
_cell.angle_beta   90.00
_cell.angle_gamma   90.00
#
_symmetry.space_group_name_H-M   'P 1'
#
loop_
_entity.id
_entity.type
_entity.pdbx_description
1 polymer ?
#
loop_
_entity_poly.entity_id
_entity_poly.type
_entity_poly.pdbx_seq_one_letter_code
_entity_poly.pdbx_strand_id
1 'polypeptide(L)'
;MNKVIRTTWIILLLTVASGMARAQQGLQIASVFQKYGKQKGVTMVELSNEMLETYQMTLYKSLVFKDVEEALPTILNCLDADKKKAKKVKEVVAGGQIQSGYYQLPQLKEDVNRFILFKTGKKGSATLIYIEGELDADDLVTMLFMKKN
;
A
#
# COMPACT_ATOMS: atom_id res chain seq x y z
N MET A 1 27.58 -33.06 -30.84
CA MET A 1 27.93 -32.31 -29.61
C MET A 1 27.33 -30.89 -29.57
N ASN A 2 26.16 -30.62 -30.19
CA ASN A 2 25.59 -29.25 -30.28
C ASN A 2 24.14 -29.11 -29.77
N LYS A 3 23.53 -30.19 -29.25
CA LYS A 3 22.13 -30.17 -28.77
C LYS A 3 21.99 -29.90 -27.27
N VAL A 4 23.00 -30.24 -26.47
CA VAL A 4 22.98 -30.06 -25.00
C VAL A 4 23.22 -28.59 -24.61
N ILE A 5 24.02 -27.85 -25.40
CA ILE A 5 24.33 -26.44 -25.15
C ILE A 5 23.11 -25.54 -25.41
N ARG A 6 22.21 -25.89 -26.34
CA ARG A 6 21.00 -25.09 -26.61
C ARG A 6 19.90 -25.24 -25.56
N THR A 7 19.91 -26.33 -24.78
CA THR A 7 18.89 -26.58 -23.75
C THR A 7 19.24 -25.95 -22.41
N THR A 8 20.53 -25.81 -22.08
CA THR A 8 20.97 -25.15 -20.84
C THR A 8 20.81 -23.63 -20.84
N TRP A 9 20.79 -22.99 -22.01
CA TRP A 9 20.57 -21.54 -22.10
C TRP A 9 19.11 -21.10 -21.85
N ILE A 10 18.14 -22.01 -22.03
CA ILE A 10 16.72 -21.71 -21.80
C ILE A 10 16.37 -21.80 -20.30
N ILE A 11 17.10 -22.64 -19.54
CA ILE A 11 16.88 -22.78 -18.09
C ILE A 11 17.50 -21.61 -17.31
N LEU A 12 18.58 -21.00 -17.81
CA LEU A 12 19.21 -19.83 -17.18
C LEU A 12 18.39 -18.53 -17.35
N LEU A 13 17.48 -18.49 -18.32
CA LEU A 13 16.64 -17.31 -18.60
C LEU A 13 15.38 -17.20 -17.71
N LEU A 14 15.09 -18.23 -16.89
CA LEU A 14 13.91 -18.28 -16.03
C LEU A 14 14.16 -17.87 -14.57
N THR A 15 15.40 -17.57 -14.18
CA THR A 15 15.76 -17.26 -12.77
C THR A 15 15.97 -15.78 -12.46
N VAL A 16 15.82 -14.86 -13.43
CA VAL A 16 16.11 -13.41 -13.21
C VAL A 16 14.88 -12.51 -13.38
N ALA A 17 13.67 -13.04 -13.21
CA ALA A 17 12.44 -12.23 -13.21
C ALA A 17 11.79 -12.08 -11.82
N SER A 18 12.47 -12.46 -10.73
CA SER A 18 11.96 -12.29 -9.36
C SER A 18 12.48 -11.04 -8.64
N GLY A 19 13.05 -10.09 -9.38
CA GLY A 19 13.72 -8.89 -8.84
C GLY A 19 12.94 -7.59 -8.93
N MET A 20 11.71 -7.59 -9.45
CA MET A 20 10.95 -6.34 -9.63
C MET A 20 9.82 -6.23 -8.60
N ALA A 21 10.04 -5.34 -7.63
CA ALA A 21 9.08 -4.77 -6.69
C ALA A 21 8.46 -5.71 -5.64
N ARG A 22 9.21 -6.01 -4.56
CA ARG A 22 8.63 -6.60 -3.33
C ARG A 22 8.19 -5.54 -2.31
N ALA A 23 7.55 -4.48 -2.78
CA ALA A 23 6.78 -3.57 -1.93
C ALA A 23 5.44 -4.25 -1.61
N GLN A 24 5.01 -4.38 -0.34
CA GLN A 24 3.78 -5.18 -0.06
C GLN A 24 3.87 -6.40 0.84
N GLN A 25 5.07 -6.94 1.03
CA GLN A 25 5.20 -8.39 1.21
C GLN A 25 4.54 -8.88 2.50
N GLY A 26 3.54 -9.77 2.37
CA GLY A 26 2.81 -10.39 3.48
C GLY A 26 1.53 -9.66 3.93
N LEU A 27 1.10 -8.62 3.21
CA LEU A 27 -0.13 -7.87 3.49
C LEU A 27 -1.21 -8.13 2.44
N GLN A 28 -2.44 -8.32 2.89
CA GLN A 28 -3.60 -8.54 2.00
C GLN A 28 -3.95 -7.26 1.23
N ILE A 29 -3.68 -6.09 1.81
CA ILE A 29 -3.94 -4.80 1.17
C ILE A 29 -3.19 -4.62 -0.15
N ALA A 30 -2.06 -5.32 -0.34
CA ALA A 30 -1.31 -5.35 -1.59
C ALA A 30 -2.18 -5.75 -2.79
N SER A 31 -3.11 -6.70 -2.58
CA SER A 31 -4.02 -7.18 -3.62
C SER A 31 -4.99 -6.09 -4.09
N VAL A 32 -5.36 -5.15 -3.21
CA VAL A 32 -6.22 -4.01 -3.56
C VAL A 32 -5.50 -3.07 -4.52
N PHE A 33 -4.23 -2.73 -4.25
CA PHE A 33 -3.42 -1.90 -5.14
C PHE A 33 -3.25 -2.54 -6.52
N GLN A 34 -3.01 -3.85 -6.58
CA GLN A 34 -2.87 -4.57 -7.84
C GLN A 34 -4.18 -4.66 -8.63
N LYS A 35 -5.28 -4.98 -7.94
CA LYS A 35 -6.60 -5.19 -8.57
C LYS A 35 -7.22 -3.88 -9.05
N TYR A 36 -7.19 -2.84 -8.23
CA TYR A 36 -7.91 -1.59 -8.47
C TYR A 36 -7.04 -0.47 -9.04
N GLY A 37 -5.70 -0.60 -9.02
CA GLY A 37 -4.80 0.46 -9.47
C GLY A 37 -4.96 0.92 -10.92
N LYS A 38 -5.55 0.08 -11.78
CA LYS A 38 -5.85 0.40 -13.19
C LYS A 38 -7.36 0.48 -13.48
N GLN A 39 -8.21 0.40 -12.46
CA GLN A 39 -9.65 0.44 -12.64
C GLN A 39 -10.12 1.85 -13.03
N LYS A 40 -11.08 1.93 -13.96
CA LYS A 40 -11.70 3.20 -14.32
C LYS A 40 -12.35 3.84 -13.09
N GLY A 41 -12.07 5.13 -12.86
CA GLY A 41 -12.58 5.85 -11.69
C GLY A 41 -11.70 5.70 -10.44
N VAL A 42 -10.55 5.02 -10.56
CA VAL A 42 -9.52 4.94 -9.52
C VAL A 42 -8.27 5.66 -9.99
N THR A 43 -7.66 6.44 -9.11
CA THR A 43 -6.37 7.08 -9.34
C THR A 43 -5.33 6.44 -8.43
N MET A 44 -4.33 5.79 -9.04
CA MET A 44 -3.17 5.26 -8.31
C MET A 44 -2.01 6.26 -8.38
N VAL A 45 -1.40 6.55 -7.23
CA VAL A 45 -0.17 7.33 -7.15
C VAL A 45 0.89 6.51 -6.45
N GLU A 46 2.07 6.45 -7.04
CA GLU A 46 3.30 5.93 -6.45
C GLU A 46 4.35 7.03 -6.54
N LEU A 47 4.96 7.40 -5.42
CA LEU A 47 5.95 8.48 -5.42
C LEU A 47 7.30 7.97 -5.96
N SER A 48 8.02 8.84 -6.66
CA SER A 48 9.40 8.58 -7.07
C SER A 48 10.35 8.64 -5.86
N ASN A 49 11.50 7.95 -5.99
CA ASN A 49 12.50 7.86 -4.92
C ASN A 49 12.97 9.24 -4.40
N GLU A 50 13.16 10.23 -5.29
CA GLU A 50 13.57 11.59 -4.91
C GLU A 50 12.57 12.26 -3.94
N MET A 51 11.27 12.05 -4.18
CA MET A 51 10.22 12.58 -3.30
C MET A 51 10.14 11.78 -1.99
N LEU A 52 10.41 10.48 -2.03
CA LEU A 52 10.37 9.60 -0.87
C LEU A 52 11.47 9.95 0.14
N GLU A 53 12.69 10.22 -0.32
CA GLU A 53 13.82 10.61 0.54
C GLU A 53 13.54 11.91 1.32
N THR A 54 12.86 12.87 0.68
CA THR A 54 12.47 14.14 1.31
C THR A 54 11.56 13.96 2.53
N TYR A 55 10.78 12.86 2.57
CA TYR A 55 9.87 12.53 3.67
C TYR A 55 10.32 11.32 4.49
N GLN A 56 11.59 10.89 4.35
CA GLN A 56 12.13 9.69 5.02
C GLN A 56 11.28 8.43 4.76
N MET A 57 10.68 8.36 3.57
CA MET A 57 9.91 7.22 3.10
C MET A 57 10.78 6.36 2.19
N THR A 58 10.49 5.06 2.15
CA THR A 58 11.03 4.13 1.16
C THR A 58 9.96 3.69 0.17
N LEU A 59 8.68 3.85 0.52
CA LEU A 59 7.57 3.56 -0.37
C LEU A 59 6.34 4.40 0.00
N TYR A 60 5.68 4.94 -1.02
CA TYR A 60 4.36 5.52 -0.89
C TYR A 60 3.48 5.03 -2.04
N LYS A 61 2.33 4.46 -1.72
CA LYS A 61 1.28 4.11 -2.68
C LYS A 61 -0.05 4.62 -2.20
N SER A 62 -0.82 5.25 -3.07
CA SER A 62 -2.20 5.61 -2.79
C SER A 62 -3.15 5.17 -3.90
N LEU A 63 -4.38 4.87 -3.50
CA LEU A 63 -5.54 4.70 -4.37
C LEU A 63 -6.60 5.68 -3.92
N VAL A 64 -7.09 6.47 -4.88
CA VAL A 64 -8.24 7.36 -4.68
C VAL A 64 -9.37 6.87 -5.57
N PHE A 65 -10.45 6.43 -4.95
CA PHE A 65 -11.67 5.97 -5.59
C PHE A 65 -12.63 7.15 -5.71
N LYS A 66 -13.12 7.42 -6.93
CA LYS A 66 -14.25 8.36 -7.12
C LYS A 66 -15.54 7.79 -6.55
N ASP A 67 -15.73 6.49 -6.73
CA ASP A 67 -16.81 5.68 -6.18
C ASP A 67 -16.21 4.35 -5.72
N VAL A 68 -16.41 4.00 -4.46
CA VAL A 68 -15.79 2.85 -3.80
C VAL A 68 -16.76 1.67 -3.66
N GLU A 69 -18.05 1.79 -3.97
CA GLU A 69 -19.07 0.79 -3.60
C GLU A 69 -18.68 -0.66 -3.94
N GLU A 70 -18.20 -0.91 -5.16
CA GLU A 70 -17.76 -2.25 -5.59
C GLU A 70 -16.47 -2.73 -4.92
N ALA A 71 -15.56 -1.80 -4.60
CA ALA A 71 -14.25 -2.10 -4.03
C ALA A 71 -14.29 -2.21 -2.50
N LEU A 72 -15.25 -1.53 -1.86
CA LEU A 72 -15.31 -1.35 -0.41
C LEU A 72 -15.31 -2.66 0.37
N PRO A 73 -16.14 -3.69 0.03
CA PRO A 73 -16.10 -4.95 0.76
C PRO A 73 -14.73 -5.63 0.66
N THR A 74 -14.08 -5.54 -0.50
CA THR A 74 -12.73 -6.11 -0.69
C THR A 74 -11.71 -5.35 0.16
N ILE A 75 -11.76 -4.02 0.15
CA ILE A 75 -10.87 -3.17 0.94
C ILE A 75 -11.03 -3.48 2.44
N LEU A 76 -12.26 -3.49 2.95
CA LEU A 76 -12.55 -3.74 4.36
C LEU A 76 -12.08 -5.13 4.79
N ASN A 77 -12.31 -6.17 3.98
CA ASN A 77 -11.82 -7.52 4.26
C ASN A 77 -10.28 -7.59 4.33
N CYS A 78 -9.58 -6.89 3.41
CA CYS A 78 -8.13 -6.82 3.44
C CYS A 78 -7.63 -6.05 4.68
N LEU A 79 -8.29 -4.94 5.04
CA LEU A 79 -7.97 -4.17 6.24
C LEU A 79 -8.17 -5.01 7.50
N ASP A 80 -9.27 -5.75 7.64
CA ASP A 80 -9.52 -6.61 8.80
C ASP A 80 -8.49 -7.74 8.94
N ALA A 81 -8.00 -8.28 7.81
CA ALA A 81 -6.95 -9.28 7.83
C ALA A 81 -5.60 -8.70 8.27
N ASP A 82 -5.24 -7.52 7.77
CA ASP A 82 -3.96 -6.88 8.09
C ASP A 82 -3.98 -6.21 9.49
N LYS A 83 -5.15 -5.72 9.93
CA LYS A 83 -5.41 -5.18 11.28
C LYS A 83 -5.06 -6.17 12.38
N LYS A 84 -5.33 -7.47 12.19
CA LYS A 84 -4.97 -8.51 13.16
C LYS A 84 -3.48 -8.62 13.43
N LYS A 85 -2.65 -8.15 12.49
CA LYS A 85 -1.19 -8.12 12.60
C LYS A 85 -0.67 -6.76 13.06
N ALA A 86 -1.52 -5.73 13.12
CA ALA A 86 -1.11 -4.37 13.39
C ALA A 86 -0.66 -4.18 14.85
N LYS A 87 0.43 -3.44 15.04
CA LYS A 87 0.93 -3.00 16.35
C LYS A 87 -0.01 -1.96 16.98
N LYS A 88 -0.56 -1.05 16.15
CA LYS A 88 -1.51 -0.02 16.60
C LYS A 88 -2.62 0.15 15.58
N VAL A 89 -3.85 0.36 16.07
CA VAL A 89 -5.04 0.58 15.25
C VAL A 89 -5.82 1.76 15.83
N LYS A 90 -6.21 2.70 14.97
CA LYS A 90 -7.14 3.79 15.30
C LYS A 90 -8.17 3.88 14.19
N GLU A 91 -9.42 3.57 14.50
CA GLU A 91 -10.54 3.64 13.55
C GLU A 91 -11.57 4.64 14.06
N VAL A 92 -12.11 5.43 13.14
CA VAL A 92 -13.28 6.27 13.39
C VAL A 92 -14.46 5.59 12.71
N VAL A 93 -15.43 5.16 13.51
CA VAL A 93 -16.64 4.48 13.03
C VAL A 93 -17.84 5.40 13.23
N ALA A 94 -18.63 5.59 12.17
CA ALA A 94 -19.88 6.33 12.23
C ALA A 94 -20.96 5.55 11.48
N GLY A 95 -22.14 5.40 12.09
CA GLY A 95 -23.24 4.63 11.50
C GLY A 95 -22.91 3.16 11.25
N GLY A 96 -22.02 2.56 12.05
CA GLY A 96 -21.57 1.17 11.89
C GLY A 96 -20.56 0.95 10.77
N GLN A 97 -20.11 2.01 10.07
CA GLN A 97 -19.12 1.93 9.00
C GLN A 97 -17.84 2.68 9.37
N ILE A 98 -16.68 2.13 8.98
CA ILE A 98 -15.38 2.79 9.16
C ILE A 98 -15.32 4.00 8.24
N GLN A 99 -15.23 5.19 8.83
CA GLN A 99 -15.04 6.46 8.12
C GLN A 99 -13.57 6.75 7.85
N SER A 100 -12.70 6.42 8.81
CA SER A 100 -11.26 6.48 8.64
C SER A 100 -10.56 5.45 9.52
N GLY A 101 -9.38 5.04 9.10
CA GLY A 101 -8.55 4.07 9.81
C GLY A 101 -7.08 4.38 9.64
N TYR A 102 -6.34 4.24 10.73
CA TYR A 102 -4.89 4.26 10.81
C TYR A 102 -4.43 2.92 11.39
N TYR A 103 -3.55 2.24 10.68
CA TYR A 103 -3.01 0.95 11.07
C TYR A 103 -1.48 0.99 10.97
N GLN A 104 -0.82 0.90 12.12
CA GLN A 104 0.62 0.71 12.19
C GLN A 104 0.93 -0.78 12.19
N LEU A 105 1.58 -1.26 11.15
CA LEU A 105 1.95 -2.65 10.99
C LEU A 105 3.29 -2.95 11.68
N PRO A 106 3.68 -4.23 11.84
CA PRO A 106 5.02 -4.59 12.28
C PRO A 106 6.05 -4.03 11.30
N GLN A 107 7.21 -3.61 11.80
CA GLN A 107 8.27 -3.10 10.96
C GLN A 107 8.71 -4.16 9.93
N LEU A 108 9.10 -3.71 8.74
CA LEU A 108 9.57 -4.61 7.68
C LEU A 108 11.00 -5.08 7.95
N LYS A 109 11.83 -4.14 8.39
CA LYS A 109 13.22 -4.31 8.86
C LYS A 109 13.46 -3.28 9.97
N GLU A 110 14.62 -3.33 10.62
CA GLU A 110 15.00 -2.32 11.60
C GLU A 110 14.77 -0.91 11.04
N ASP A 111 14.14 -0.08 11.86
CA ASP A 111 13.71 1.30 11.56
C ASP A 111 12.76 1.52 10.38
N VAL A 112 12.31 0.49 9.64
CA VAL A 112 11.30 0.68 8.58
C VAL A 112 9.91 0.35 9.06
N ASN A 113 9.19 1.41 9.44
CA ASN A 113 7.78 1.39 9.79
C ASN A 113 6.89 1.19 8.56
N ARG A 114 5.72 0.60 8.80
CA ARG A 114 4.71 0.34 7.78
C ARG A 114 3.37 0.85 8.25
N PHE A 115 2.69 1.63 7.42
CA PHE A 115 1.41 2.25 7.74
C PHE A 115 0.38 1.98 6.64
N ILE A 116 -0.86 1.72 7.06
CA ILE A 116 -2.03 1.79 6.19
C ILE A 116 -2.92 2.91 6.69
N LEU A 117 -3.37 3.76 5.78
CA LEU A 117 -4.37 4.80 6.03
C LEU A 117 -5.57 4.54 5.13
N PHE A 118 -6.76 4.58 5.71
CA PHE A 118 -8.00 4.46 4.98
C PHE A 118 -8.93 5.61 5.36
N LYS A 119 -9.66 6.14 4.40
CA LYS A 119 -10.70 7.14 4.64
C LYS A 119 -11.79 7.04 3.59
N THR A 120 -13.04 7.09 4.01
CA THR A 120 -14.18 7.37 3.14
C THR A 120 -14.39 8.88 3.05
N GLY A 121 -14.68 9.34 1.85
CA GLY A 121 -14.98 10.73 1.53
C GLY A 121 -16.47 10.94 1.28
N LYS A 122 -16.82 12.14 0.81
CA LYS A 122 -18.19 12.46 0.41
C LYS A 122 -18.51 11.77 -0.93
N LYS A 123 -19.80 11.54 -1.19
CA LYS A 123 -20.30 10.97 -2.46
C LYS A 123 -19.70 9.60 -2.82
N GLY A 124 -19.47 8.73 -1.84
CA GLY A 124 -18.95 7.38 -2.08
C GLY A 124 -17.47 7.32 -2.45
N SER A 125 -16.73 8.43 -2.38
CA SER A 125 -15.27 8.40 -2.59
C SER A 125 -14.54 7.69 -1.46
N ALA A 126 -13.36 7.14 -1.73
CA ALA A 126 -12.49 6.62 -0.70
C ALA A 126 -11.03 6.82 -1.05
N THR A 127 -10.18 6.83 -0.04
CA THR A 127 -8.73 6.91 -0.18
C THR A 127 -8.10 5.82 0.66
N LEU A 128 -7.20 5.07 0.04
CA LEU A 128 -6.38 4.05 0.68
C LEU A 128 -4.92 4.40 0.41
N ILE A 129 -4.10 4.48 1.45
CA ILE A 129 -2.68 4.82 1.38
C ILE A 129 -1.90 3.75 2.11
N TYR A 130 -0.77 3.38 1.53
CA TYR A 130 0.23 2.53 2.14
C TYR A 130 1.58 3.23 2.10
N ILE A 131 2.26 3.23 3.24
CA ILE A 131 3.55 3.92 3.41
C ILE A 131 4.53 2.96 4.09
N GLU A 132 5.77 2.95 3.59
CA GLU A 132 6.93 2.36 4.27
C GLU A 132 7.99 3.45 4.42
N GLY A 133 8.69 3.47 5.54
CA GLY A 133 9.77 4.43 5.77
C GLY A 133 10.28 4.45 7.19
N GLU A 134 11.26 5.31 7.42
CA GLU A 134 11.84 5.57 8.75
C GLU A 134 10.95 6.50 9.58
N LEU A 135 10.01 7.19 8.94
CA LEU A 135 9.04 8.04 9.61
C LEU A 135 8.29 7.32 10.72
N ASP A 136 7.99 8.05 11.79
CA ASP A 136 7.16 7.57 12.87
C ASP A 136 5.68 7.98 12.69
N ALA A 137 4.87 7.71 13.71
CA ALA A 137 3.44 8.02 13.67
C ALA A 137 3.17 9.54 13.72
N ASP A 138 4.02 10.30 14.40
CA ASP A 138 3.86 11.75 14.61
C ASP A 138 4.31 12.53 13.37
N ASP A 139 5.35 12.06 12.68
CA ASP A 139 5.76 12.54 11.37
C ASP A 139 4.65 12.37 10.32
N LEU A 140 4.00 11.21 10.33
CA LEU A 140 2.90 10.91 9.42
C LEU A 140 1.68 11.80 9.67
N VAL A 141 1.36 12.06 10.94
CA VAL A 141 0.32 13.03 11.34
C VAL A 141 0.69 14.41 10.82
N THR A 142 1.92 14.86 11.08
CA THR A 142 2.42 16.16 10.61
C THR A 142 2.27 16.29 9.10
N MET A 143 2.69 15.28 8.33
CA MET A 143 2.54 15.28 6.87
C MET A 143 1.08 15.35 6.41
N LEU A 144 0.16 14.63 7.06
CA LEU A 144 -1.28 14.67 6.74
C LEU A 144 -1.92 16.03 7.07
N PHE A 145 -1.39 16.74 8.06
CA PHE A 145 -1.89 18.04 8.52
C PHE A 145 -1.10 19.24 7.98
N MET A 146 0.00 19.01 7.24
CA MET A 146 0.69 20.04 6.48
C MET A 146 -0.20 20.50 5.33
N LYS A 147 -1.11 21.41 5.69
CA LYS A 147 -1.89 22.23 4.78
C LYS A 147 -0.88 22.97 3.91
N LYS A 148 -0.86 22.67 2.62
CA LYS A 148 -0.14 23.45 1.62
C LYS A 148 -0.67 24.89 1.72
N ASN A 149 0.13 25.78 2.29
CA ASN A 149 -0.09 27.23 2.19
C ASN A 149 0.03 27.64 0.74
#